data_AF-A0A2E0BPU2-F1
#
_entry.id   AF-A0A2E0BPU2-F1
#
_cell.length_a   1.000
_cell.length_b   1.000
_cell.length_c   1.000
_cell.angle_alpha   90.00
_cell.angle_beta   90.00
_cell.angle_gamma   90.00
#
_symmetry.space_group_name_H-M   'P 1'
#
loop_
_entity.id
_entity.type
_entity.pdbx_description
1 polymer ?
#
loop_
_entity_poly.entity_id
_entity_poly.type
_entity_poly.pdbx_seq_one_letter_code
_entity_poly.pdbx_strand_id
1 'polypeptide(L)'
;MTQRNYEDPNYKKWRKEVYRRDGFKCRWPNCKARRGLNAHHIKTWAHYPGLRFDPNNGITLCRRHHKQIQGMEDAYEAIFLKILAHDRLQ
;
A
#
# COMPACT_ATOMS: atom_id res chain seq x y z
N MET A 1 12.74 15.01 7.42
CA MET A 1 11.74 14.00 6.96
C MET A 1 10.35 14.58 7.19
N THR A 2 9.55 14.82 6.14
CA THR A 2 8.19 15.35 6.32
C THR A 2 7.32 14.29 7.02
N GLN A 3 6.89 14.58 8.25
CA GLN A 3 6.02 13.70 9.05
C GLN A 3 4.69 13.48 8.32
N ARG A 4 4.15 12.25 8.35
CA ARG A 4 2.86 11.92 7.72
C ARG A 4 1.74 12.26 8.71
N ASN A 5 0.76 13.05 8.29
CA ASN A 5 -0.44 13.31 9.07
C ASN A 5 -1.51 12.25 8.75
N TYR A 6 -1.73 11.30 9.65
CA TYR A 6 -2.76 10.26 9.47
C TYR A 6 -4.18 10.80 9.59
N GLU A 7 -4.34 11.99 10.18
CA GLU A 7 -5.63 12.66 10.30
C GLU A 7 -6.03 13.46 9.06
N ASP A 8 -5.11 13.64 8.11
CA ASP A 8 -5.35 14.30 6.83
C ASP A 8 -6.52 13.63 6.09
N PRO A 9 -7.59 14.36 5.73
CA PRO A 9 -8.70 13.84 4.95
C PRO A 9 -8.26 13.14 3.65
N ASN A 10 -7.23 13.64 2.97
CA ASN A 10 -6.67 13.03 1.76
C ASN A 10 -6.04 11.68 2.08
N TYR A 11 -5.31 11.59 3.19
CA TYR A 11 -4.72 10.33 3.65
C TYR A 11 -5.82 9.30 3.99
N LYS A 12 -6.87 9.73 4.70
CA LYS A 12 -8.02 8.87 5.04
C LYS A 12 -8.74 8.37 3.78
N LYS A 13 -8.96 9.26 2.81
CA LYS A 13 -9.57 8.92 1.52
C LYS A 13 -8.71 7.93 0.74
N TRP A 14 -7.43 8.24 0.54
CA TRP A 14 -6.47 7.38 -0.13
C TRP A 14 -6.42 5.98 0.50
N ARG A 15 -6.29 5.90 1.84
CA ARG A 15 -6.28 4.62 2.56
C ARG A 15 -7.55 3.81 2.31
N LYS A 16 -8.72 4.46 2.31
CA LYS A 16 -10.00 3.80 2.03
C LYS A 16 -10.07 3.28 0.60
N GLU A 17 -9.57 4.05 -0.38
CA GLU A 17 -9.53 3.66 -1.79
C GLU A 17 -8.62 2.45 -2.03
N VAL A 18 -7.42 2.44 -1.42
CA VAL A 18 -6.49 1.31 -1.45
C VAL A 18 -7.14 0.06 -0.88
N TYR A 19 -7.76 0.14 0.31
CA TYR A 19 -8.44 -1.00 0.93
C TYR A 19 -9.61 -1.51 0.09
N ARG A 20 -10.40 -0.60 -0.50
CA ARG A 20 -11.53 -0.95 -1.35
C ARG A 20 -11.08 -1.69 -2.61
N ARG A 21 -10.08 -1.15 -3.32
CA ARG A 21 -9.50 -1.80 -4.51
C ARG A 21 -8.98 -3.20 -4.18
N ASP A 22 -8.31 -3.33 -3.04
CA ASP A 22 -7.69 -4.58 -2.64
C ASP A 22 -8.68 -5.58 -2.02
N GLY A 23 -9.96 -5.23 -1.89
CA GLY A 23 -11.01 -6.09 -1.33
C GLY A 23 -10.88 -6.30 0.18
N PHE A 24 -10.33 -5.32 0.90
CA PHE A 24 -10.07 -5.36 2.34
C PHE A 24 -9.33 -6.63 2.77
N LYS A 25 -8.31 -7.02 1.98
CA LYS A 25 -7.43 -8.16 2.26
C LYS A 25 -5.98 -7.81 1.97
N CYS A 26 -5.08 -8.48 2.67
CA CYS A 26 -3.65 -8.42 2.36
C CYS A 26 -3.41 -8.91 0.93
N ARG A 27 -2.66 -8.14 0.14
CA ARG A 27 -2.31 -8.45 -1.25
C ARG A 27 -1.03 -9.26 -1.40
N TRP A 28 -0.32 -9.53 -0.31
CA TRP A 28 0.83 -10.42 -0.32
C TRP A 28 0.44 -11.82 -0.86
N PRO A 29 1.26 -12.44 -1.74
CA PRO A 29 0.97 -13.75 -2.30
C PRO A 29 0.69 -14.80 -1.22
N ASN A 30 -0.33 -15.64 -1.44
CA ASN A 30 -0.76 -16.70 -0.53
C ASN A 30 -1.20 -16.22 0.87
N CYS A 31 -1.46 -14.92 1.07
CA CYS A 31 -2.01 -14.39 2.31
C CYS A 31 -3.52 -14.22 2.23
N LYS A 32 -4.25 -14.70 3.26
CA LYS A 32 -5.71 -14.56 3.38
C LYS A 32 -6.13 -13.61 4.51
N ALA A 33 -5.20 -12.82 5.06
CA ALA A 33 -5.49 -11.94 6.19
C ALA A 33 -6.45 -10.81 5.79
N ARG A 34 -7.49 -10.60 6.60
CA ARG A 34 -8.51 -9.53 6.45
C ARG A 34 -8.58 -8.58 7.66
N ARG A 35 -7.68 -8.76 8.63
CA ARG A 35 -7.58 -7.96 9.87
C ARG A 35 -6.15 -7.45 10.03
N GLY A 36 -5.99 -6.37 10.81
CA GLY A 36 -4.69 -5.74 11.05
C GLY A 36 -4.04 -5.25 9.74
N LEU A 37 -4.84 -4.63 8.88
CA LEU A 37 -4.44 -4.15 7.56
C LEU A 37 -3.84 -2.75 7.64
N ASN A 38 -2.85 -2.50 6.81
CA ASN A 38 -2.16 -1.23 6.63
C ASN A 38 -2.08 -0.90 5.14
N ALA A 39 -2.31 0.36 4.78
CA ALA A 39 -2.04 0.86 3.44
C ALA A 39 -0.56 1.21 3.38
N HIS A 40 0.18 0.44 2.60
CA HIS A 40 1.60 0.62 2.35
C HIS A 40 1.78 1.47 1.09
N HIS A 41 2.66 2.47 1.16
CA HIS A 41 3.09 3.22 -0.02
C HIS A 41 4.11 2.41 -0.79
N ILE A 42 3.85 2.12 -2.07
CA ILE A 42 4.76 1.37 -2.94
C ILE A 42 6.02 2.20 -3.20
N LYS A 43 5.83 3.43 -3.70
CA LYS A 43 6.86 4.47 -3.78
C LYS A 43 6.84 5.30 -2.52
N THR A 44 8.01 5.44 -1.89
CA THR A 44 8.11 5.99 -0.54
C THR A 44 7.60 7.44 -0.45
N TRP A 45 6.94 7.74 0.67
CA TRP A 45 6.35 9.05 0.96
C TRP A 45 7.33 10.23 0.85
N ALA A 46 8.60 9.99 1.23
CA ALA A 46 9.62 11.02 1.27
C ALA A 46 10.13 11.38 -0.13
N HIS A 47 10.32 10.38 -1.00
CA HIS A 47 10.92 10.59 -2.32
C HIS A 47 9.89 10.94 -3.40
N TYR A 48 8.60 10.60 -3.21
CA TYR A 48 7.56 10.78 -4.23
C TYR A 48 6.35 11.57 -3.70
N PRO A 49 6.49 12.88 -3.42
CA PRO A 49 5.41 13.69 -2.86
C PRO A 49 4.16 13.77 -3.75
N GLY A 50 4.34 13.78 -5.07
CA GLY A 50 3.23 13.79 -6.04
C GLY A 50 2.39 12.50 -6.05
N LEU A 51 2.90 11.40 -5.49
CA LEU A 51 2.21 10.09 -5.49
C LEU A 51 1.65 9.71 -4.12
N ARG A 52 1.70 10.59 -3.12
CA ARG A 52 1.29 10.30 -1.73
C ARG A 52 -0.16 9.85 -1.61
N PHE A 53 -1.02 10.42 -2.46
CA PHE A 53 -2.45 10.19 -2.46
C PHE A 53 -2.95 9.49 -3.73
N ASP A 54 -2.04 9.01 -4.59
CA ASP A 54 -2.42 8.15 -5.71
C ASP A 54 -2.76 6.74 -5.19
N PRO A 55 -3.99 6.25 -5.39
CA PRO A 55 -4.36 4.89 -4.98
C PRO A 55 -3.47 3.82 -5.62
N ASN A 56 -2.97 4.04 -6.85
CA ASN A 56 -2.05 3.11 -7.52
C ASN A 56 -0.68 3.03 -6.85
N ASN A 57 -0.32 4.03 -6.06
CA ASN A 57 0.88 4.03 -5.24
C ASN A 57 0.65 3.44 -3.83
N GLY A 58 -0.51 2.82 -3.59
CA GLY A 58 -0.83 2.13 -2.35
C GLY A 58 -1.03 0.64 -2.56
N ILE A 59 -0.75 -0.19 -1.55
CA ILE A 59 -1.10 -1.60 -1.49
C ILE A 59 -1.47 -2.02 -0.06
N THR A 60 -2.47 -2.88 0.09
CA THR A 60 -2.95 -3.35 1.39
C THR A 60 -2.11 -4.53 1.87
N LEU A 61 -1.47 -4.38 3.02
CA LEU A 61 -0.68 -5.44 3.67
C LEU A 61 -1.16 -5.67 5.10
N CYS A 62 -1.12 -6.92 5.57
CA CYS A 62 -1.33 -7.19 6.99
C CYS A 62 -0.09 -6.76 7.80
N ARG A 63 -0.25 -6.58 9.11
CA ARG A 63 0.84 -6.19 10.03
C ARG A 63 2.10 -7.05 9.89
N ARG A 64 1.96 -8.36 9.66
CA ARG A 64 3.10 -9.29 9.47
C ARG A 64 3.94 -8.91 8.23
N HIS A 65 3.30 -8.84 7.06
CA HIS A 65 4.01 -8.52 5.81
C HIS A 65 4.46 -7.06 5.78
N HIS A 66 3.67 -6.14 6.33
CA HIS A 66 4.07 -4.74 6.43
C HIS A 66 5.34 -4.55 7.26
N LYS A 67 5.51 -5.32 8.34
CA LYS A 67 6.73 -5.30 9.16
C LYS A 67 7.91 -5.99 8.45
N GLN A 68 7.65 -7.07 7.70
CA GLN A 68 8.68 -7.84 7.00
C GLN A 68 9.44 -7.01 5.96
N ILE A 69 8.77 -6.07 5.31
CA ILE A 69 9.33 -5.29 4.19
C ILE A 69 9.87 -3.93 4.63
N GLN A 70 9.77 -3.61 5.92
CA GLN A 70 10.21 -2.32 6.45
C GLN A 70 11.72 -2.14 6.22
N GLY A 71 12.11 -1.07 5.53
CA GLY A 71 13.51 -0.82 5.13
C GLY A 71 13.95 -1.54 3.86
N MET A 72 13.06 -2.28 3.19
CA MET A 72 13.29 -2.93 1.90
C MET A 72 12.27 -2.52 0.84
N GLU A 73 11.59 -1.38 1.03
CA GLU A 73 10.48 -0.93 0.19
C GLU A 73 10.84 -0.91 -1.30
N ASP A 74 12.02 -0.40 -1.64
CA ASP A 74 12.50 -0.31 -3.02
C ASP A 74 12.69 -1.69 -3.67
N ALA A 75 13.10 -2.70 -2.90
CA ALA A 75 13.28 -4.07 -3.40
C ALA A 75 11.94 -4.77 -3.72
N TYR A 76 10.85 -4.34 -3.08
CA TYR A 76 9.52 -4.90 -3.28
C TYR A 76 8.63 -4.07 -4.21
N GLU A 77 9.06 -2.88 -4.62
CA GLU A 77 8.29 -1.98 -5.52
C GLU A 77 7.79 -2.73 -6.77
N ALA A 78 8.70 -3.35 -7.52
CA ALA A 78 8.37 -4.03 -8.77
C ALA A 78 7.39 -5.19 -8.56
N ILE A 79 7.52 -5.91 -7.45
CA ILE A 79 6.62 -7.02 -7.08
C ILE A 79 5.22 -6.49 -6.81
N PHE A 80 5.08 -5.40 -6.05
CA PHE A 80 3.78 -4.82 -5.74
C PHE A 80 3.10 -4.23 -6.99
N LEU A 81 3.86 -3.56 -7.86
CA LEU A 81 3.34 -3.07 -9.14
C LEU A 81 2.84 -4.22 -10.02
N LYS A 82 3.56 -5.35 -10.06
CA LYS A 82 3.13 -6.55 -10.78
C LYS A 82 1.85 -7.16 -10.22
N ILE A 83 1.70 -7.21 -8.90
CA ILE A 83 0.47 -7.67 -8.24
C ILE A 83 -0.72 -6.80 -8.65
N LEU A 84 -0.56 -5.48 -8.66
CA LEU A 84 -1.64 -4.56 -9.05
C LEU A 84 -1.93 -4.55 -10.55
N ALA A 85 -0.92 -4.81 -11.39
CA ALA A 85 -1.11 -4.93 -12.84
C ALA A 85 -1.93 -6.17 -13.21
N HIS A 86 -1.68 -7.30 -12.54
CA HIS A 86 -2.43 -8.54 -12.77
C HIS A 86 -3.93 -8.38 -12.48
N ASP A 87 -4.32 -7.58 -11.48
CA ASP A 87 -5.72 -7.33 -11.16
C ASP A 87 -6.48 -6.56 -12.26
N ARG A 88 -5.78 -5.86 -13.16
CA ARG A 88 -6.39 -5.05 -14.23
C ARG A 88 -6.58 -5.80 -15.55
N LEU A 89 -6.00 -7.00 -15.65
CA LEU A 89 -6.07 -7.86 -16.83
C LEU A 89 -7.09 -9.01 -16.66
N GLN A 90 -7.82 -9.03 -15.54
CA GLN A 90 -8.90 -9.96 -15.22
C GLN A 90 -10.20 -9.19 -15.07
#